data_AF-A0A644YMC0-F1
#
_entry.id   AF-A0A644YMC0-F1
#
_cell.length_a   1.000
_cell.length_b   1.000
_cell.length_c   1.000
_cell.angle_alpha   90.00
_cell.angle_beta   90.00
_cell.angle_gamma   90.00
#
_symmetry.space_group_name_H-M   'P 1'
#
loop_
_entity.id
_entity.type
_entity.pdbx_description
1 polymer ?
#
loop_
_entity_poly.entity_id
_entity_poly.type
_entity_poly.pdbx_seq_one_letter_code
_entity_poly.pdbx_strand_id
1 'polypeptide(L)'
;MSCNCHGKSGVSVTRTSPFDQCSACAKKHIVKAWNLFNEFTYADDNRDVISGQLRLAADHLMYDHRDVALKARDLAILIEENRDSEITSEWTDLLTAVREAFNGDHPEITERLKQFEMET
;
A
#
# COMPACT_ATOMS: atom_id res chain seq x y z
N MET A 1 8.93 12.48 -1.13
CA MET A 1 7.93 13.09 -0.21
C MET A 1 7.93 12.30 1.08
N SER A 2 8.23 12.93 2.22
CA SER A 2 8.10 12.29 3.54
C SER A 2 6.62 12.01 3.82
N CYS A 3 6.30 10.78 4.18
CA CYS A 3 4.96 10.44 4.65
C CYS A 3 4.77 11.01 6.06
N ASN A 4 3.80 11.90 6.28
CA ASN A 4 3.35 12.28 7.63
C ASN A 4 2.55 11.13 8.26
N CYS A 5 3.19 9.97 8.44
CA CYS A 5 2.62 8.83 9.15
C CYS A 5 2.69 9.09 10.65
N HIS A 6 1.73 8.55 11.40
CA HIS A 6 1.64 8.74 12.85
C HIS A 6 2.15 7.51 13.65
N GLY A 7 2.70 6.49 12.95
CA GLY A 7 3.06 5.20 13.54
C GLY A 7 1.96 4.61 14.43
N LYS A 8 2.32 3.70 15.33
CA LYS A 8 1.41 3.28 16.42
C LYS A 8 1.39 4.28 17.59
N SER A 9 2.33 5.23 17.62
CA SER A 9 2.48 6.21 18.70
C SER A 9 1.53 7.40 18.61
N GLY A 10 0.89 7.60 17.45
CA GLY A 10 0.06 8.78 17.19
C GLY A 10 0.86 10.05 16.89
N VAL A 11 2.20 9.99 16.91
CA VAL A 11 3.09 11.13 16.66
C VAL A 11 3.54 11.11 15.21
N SER A 12 3.48 12.26 14.53
CA SER A 12 3.99 12.35 13.16
C SER A 12 5.48 12.03 13.12
N VAL A 13 5.87 11.03 12.34
CA VAL A 13 7.28 10.67 12.15
C VAL A 13 7.77 11.24 10.82
N THR A 14 8.98 11.80 10.83
CA THR A 14 9.64 12.33 9.63
C THR A 14 10.36 11.25 8.82
N ARG A 15 10.60 10.08 9.44
CA ARG A 15 11.20 8.89 8.82
C ARG A 15 10.49 7.65 9.33
N THR A 16 10.13 6.74 8.43
CA THR A 16 9.54 5.44 8.79
C THR A 16 10.55 4.63 9.61
N SER A 17 10.21 4.34 10.86
CA SER A 17 10.93 3.38 11.70
C SER A 17 10.40 1.97 11.46
N PRO A 18 11.22 0.91 11.67
CA PRO A 18 10.75 -0.46 11.82
C PRO A 18 9.49 -0.60 12.70
N PHE A 19 9.33 0.27 13.70
CA PHE A 19 8.20 0.23 14.64
C PHE A 19 6.96 1.00 14.15
N ASP A 20 7.02 1.69 13.01
CA ASP A 20 5.92 2.48 12.44
C ASP A 20 5.09 1.68 11.41
N GLN A 21 4.77 0.44 11.78
CA GLN A 21 3.93 -0.46 10.99
C GLN A 21 2.49 0.08 10.92
N CYS A 22 1.96 0.28 9.71
CA CYS A 22 0.70 0.98 9.50
C CYS A 22 0.04 0.56 8.18
N SER A 23 -0.99 -0.29 8.25
CA SER A 23 -1.76 -0.73 7.09
C SER A 23 -2.50 0.41 6.39
N ALA A 24 -2.92 1.46 7.10
CA ALA A 24 -3.52 2.66 6.49
C ALA A 24 -2.53 3.41 5.57
N CYS A 25 -1.28 3.58 6.01
CA CYS A 25 -0.24 4.20 5.18
C CYS A 25 0.15 3.29 4.02
N ALA A 26 0.30 1.99 4.27
CA ALA A 26 0.59 1.03 3.20
C ALA A 26 -0.50 1.02 2.12
N LYS A 27 -1.78 0.99 2.52
CA LYS A 27 -2.93 1.08 1.61
C LYS A 27 -2.88 2.35 0.77
N LYS A 28 -2.58 3.51 1.38
CA LYS A 28 -2.40 4.78 0.65
C LYS A 28 -1.30 4.69 -0.40
N HIS A 29 -0.13 4.15 -0.04
CA HIS A 29 1.00 4.00 -0.96
C HIS A 29 0.66 3.04 -2.12
N ILE A 30 0.08 1.88 -1.83
CA ILE A 30 -0.33 0.89 -2.84
C ILE A 30 -1.41 1.45 -3.78
N VAL A 31 -2.42 2.15 -3.25
CA VAL A 31 -3.46 2.78 -4.09
C VAL A 31 -2.88 3.89 -4.96
N LYS A 32 -1.94 4.69 -4.44
CA LYS A 32 -1.26 5.70 -5.27
C LYS A 32 -0.44 5.04 -6.39
N ALA A 33 0.27 3.96 -6.09
CA ALA A 33 1.02 3.18 -7.07
C ALA A 33 0.09 2.64 -8.17
N TRP A 34 -1.04 2.04 -7.77
CA TRP A 34 -2.05 1.53 -8.70
C TRP A 34 -2.62 2.63 -9.61
N ASN A 35 -2.92 3.80 -9.05
CA ASN A 35 -3.45 4.91 -9.84
C ASN A 35 -2.44 5.43 -10.87
N LEU A 36 -1.15 5.47 -10.52
CA LEU A 36 -0.08 5.86 -11.45
C LEU A 36 0.14 4.81 -12.55
N PHE A 37 0.03 3.52 -12.21
CA PHE A 37 0.12 2.43 -13.18
C PHE A 37 -0.99 2.50 -14.23
N ASN A 38 -2.17 3.01 -13.85
CA ASN A 38 -3.32 3.19 -14.72
C ASN A 38 -3.48 4.65 -15.21
N GLU A 39 -2.46 5.49 -15.02
CA GLU A 39 -2.52 6.89 -15.44
C GLU A 39 -2.48 6.99 -16.97
N PHE A 40 -3.28 7.90 -17.53
CA PHE A 40 -3.16 8.25 -18.94
C PHE A 40 -1.75 8.80 -19.18
N THR A 41 -1.04 8.22 -20.16
CA THR A 41 0.40 8.45 -20.42
C THR A 41 1.36 7.85 -19.38
N TYR A 42 1.09 6.63 -18.91
CA TYR A 42 2.08 5.86 -18.14
C TYR A 42 3.46 5.88 -18.83
N ALA A 43 4.44 6.45 -18.14
CA ALA A 43 5.81 6.67 -18.61
C ALA A 43 6.84 6.26 -17.56
N ASP A 44 8.14 6.34 -17.90
CA ASP A 44 9.23 5.94 -17.00
C ASP A 44 9.22 6.69 -15.67
N ASP A 45 8.85 7.98 -15.66
CA ASP A 45 8.70 8.76 -14.42
C ASP A 45 7.63 8.16 -13.48
N ASN A 46 6.56 7.58 -14.03
CA ASN A 46 5.58 6.88 -13.23
C ASN A 46 6.18 5.60 -12.64
N ARG A 47 6.99 4.86 -13.39
CA ARG A 47 7.63 3.61 -12.95
C ARG A 47 8.50 3.84 -11.72
N ASP A 48 9.30 4.90 -11.74
CA ASP A 48 10.13 5.31 -10.61
C ASP A 48 9.28 5.65 -9.37
N VAL A 49 8.16 6.35 -9.57
CA VAL A 49 7.27 6.68 -8.45
C VAL A 49 6.54 5.44 -7.95
N ILE A 50 6.01 4.59 -8.82
CA ILE A 50 5.27 3.36 -8.49
C ILE A 50 6.14 2.44 -7.63
N SER A 51 7.35 2.13 -8.11
CA SER A 51 8.29 1.27 -7.38
C SER A 51 8.65 1.85 -6.01
N GLY A 52 8.91 3.17 -5.93
CA GLY A 52 9.13 3.86 -4.67
C GLY A 52 7.93 3.78 -3.71
N GLN A 53 6.70 3.95 -4.21
CA GLN A 53 5.48 3.80 -3.39
C GLN A 53 5.35 2.37 -2.86
N LEU A 54 5.59 1.36 -3.70
CA LEU A 54 5.50 -0.05 -3.30
C LEU A 54 6.55 -0.42 -2.24
N ARG A 55 7.77 0.13 -2.33
CA ARG A 55 8.82 -0.04 -1.30
C ARG A 55 8.43 0.60 0.04
N LEU A 56 7.85 1.80 0.01
CA LEU A 56 7.32 2.43 1.23
C LEU A 56 6.18 1.62 1.85
N ALA A 57 5.32 1.02 1.02
CA ALA A 57 4.29 0.12 1.52
C ALA A 57 4.88 -1.12 2.19
N ALA A 58 5.93 -1.72 1.60
CA ALA A 58 6.63 -2.85 2.20
C ALA A 58 7.22 -2.49 3.57
N ASP A 59 7.85 -1.32 3.71
CA ASP A 59 8.39 -0.86 5.00
C ASP A 59 7.31 -0.70 6.08
N HIS A 60 6.10 -0.27 5.69
CA HIS A 60 4.96 -0.14 6.61
C HIS A 60 4.31 -1.48 7.00
N LEU A 61 4.67 -2.60 6.35
CA LEU A 61 4.03 -3.90 6.52
C LEU A 61 5.00 -5.01 6.95
N MET A 62 6.32 -4.81 6.83
CA MET A 62 7.33 -5.88 6.90
C MET A 62 7.35 -6.73 8.18
N TYR A 63 6.82 -6.22 9.30
CA TYR A 63 6.72 -6.98 10.56
C TYR A 63 5.30 -7.48 10.85
N ASP A 64 4.29 -6.63 10.69
CA ASP A 64 2.91 -6.97 11.10
C ASP A 64 2.15 -7.73 10.00
N HIS A 65 2.48 -7.49 8.72
CA HIS A 65 1.77 -8.01 7.54
C HIS A 65 2.78 -8.45 6.47
N ARG A 66 3.71 -9.32 6.88
CA ARG A 66 4.91 -9.68 6.11
C ARG A 66 4.61 -10.23 4.72
N ASP A 67 3.57 -11.04 4.58
CA ASP A 67 3.14 -11.60 3.29
C ASP A 67 2.71 -10.50 2.31
N VAL A 68 1.97 -9.50 2.80
CA VAL A 68 1.55 -8.33 2.00
C VAL A 68 2.76 -7.47 1.64
N ALA A 69 3.72 -7.30 2.56
CA ALA A 69 4.96 -6.59 2.31
C ALA A 69 5.79 -7.23 1.18
N LEU A 70 5.86 -8.57 1.16
CA LEU A 70 6.56 -9.31 0.11
C LEU A 70 5.88 -9.13 -1.25
N LYS A 71 4.55 -9.20 -1.32
CA LYS A 71 3.80 -8.91 -2.56
C LYS A 71 4.09 -7.51 -3.09
N ALA A 72 4.12 -6.50 -2.21
CA ALA A 72 4.47 -5.13 -2.60
C ALA A 72 5.90 -5.04 -3.14
N ARG A 73 6.87 -5.68 -2.45
CA ARG A 73 8.27 -5.70 -2.88
C ARG A 73 8.46 -6.41 -4.22
N ASP A 74 7.83 -7.56 -4.42
CA ASP A 74 7.99 -8.35 -5.64
C ASP A 74 7.37 -7.63 -6.85
N LEU A 75 6.22 -7.00 -6.67
CA LEU A 75 5.64 -6.14 -7.69
C LEU A 75 6.51 -4.91 -7.98
N ALA A 76 7.14 -4.31 -6.97
CA ALA A 76 8.09 -3.22 -7.19
C ALA A 76 9.24 -3.63 -8.10
N ILE A 77 9.77 -4.84 -7.94
CA ILE A 77 10.84 -5.39 -8.78
C ILE A 77 10.36 -5.56 -10.22
N LEU A 78 9.17 -6.15 -10.44
CA LEU A 78 8.61 -6.30 -11.79
C LEU A 78 8.48 -4.94 -12.50
N ILE A 79 7.98 -3.93 -11.78
CA ILE A 79 7.86 -2.57 -12.29
C ILE A 79 9.26 -1.98 -12.57
N GLU A 80 10.23 -2.05 -11.66
CA GLU A 80 11.59 -1.51 -11.89
C GLU A 80 12.29 -2.15 -13.09
N GLU A 81 12.07 -3.44 -13.32
CA GLU A 81 12.70 -4.21 -14.39
C GLU A 81 11.99 -4.06 -15.76
N ASN A 82 10.97 -3.20 -15.87
CA ASN A 82 10.15 -3.04 -17.08
C ASN A 82 9.40 -4.32 -17.49
N ARG A 83 8.99 -5.13 -16.52
CA ARG A 83 8.34 -6.43 -16.74
C ARG A 83 6.82 -6.35 -16.56
N ASP A 84 6.22 -5.25 -16.98
CA ASP A 84 4.78 -4.99 -16.79
C ASP A 84 3.90 -6.04 -17.49
N SER A 85 4.38 -6.61 -18.60
CA SER A 85 3.70 -7.68 -19.34
C SER A 85 3.66 -9.02 -18.60
N GLU A 86 4.48 -9.20 -17.58
CA GLU A 86 4.48 -10.39 -16.73
C GLU A 86 3.49 -10.27 -15.56
N ILE A 87 2.96 -9.07 -15.32
CA ILE A 87 1.95 -8.83 -14.29
C ILE A 87 0.62 -9.42 -14.76
N THR A 88 0.13 -10.40 -14.01
CA THR A 88 -1.12 -11.11 -14.27
C THR A 88 -2.14 -10.84 -13.17
N SER A 89 -1.86 -11.27 -11.93
CA SER A 89 -2.74 -11.12 -10.77
C SER A 89 -2.14 -10.25 -9.66
N GLU A 90 -0.85 -9.91 -9.75
CA GLU A 90 -0.08 -9.31 -8.66
C GLU A 90 -0.71 -8.01 -8.14
N TRP A 91 -1.23 -7.17 -9.03
CA TRP A 91 -1.97 -5.96 -8.65
C TRP A 91 -3.25 -6.27 -7.86
N THR A 92 -4.07 -7.19 -8.37
CA THR A 92 -5.33 -7.59 -7.74
C THR A 92 -5.08 -8.26 -6.39
N ASP A 93 -4.08 -9.13 -6.32
CA ASP A 93 -3.69 -9.85 -5.11
C ASP A 93 -3.18 -8.87 -4.05
N LEU A 94 -2.33 -7.91 -4.43
CA LEU A 94 -1.80 -6.90 -3.52
C LEU A 94 -2.89 -5.95 -3.02
N LEU A 95 -3.77 -5.48 -3.91
CA LEU A 95 -4.88 -4.60 -3.57
C LEU A 95 -5.89 -5.27 -2.63
N THR A 96 -6.13 -6.57 -2.81
CA THR A 96 -7.00 -7.36 -1.93
C THR A 96 -6.35 -7.53 -0.56
N ALA A 97 -5.11 -8.03 -0.53
CA ALA A 97 -4.38 -8.29 0.70
C ALA A 97 -4.21 -7.02 1.57
N VAL A 98 -3.92 -5.86 0.97
CA VAL A 98 -3.80 -4.62 1.77
C VAL A 98 -5.15 -4.11 2.28
N ARG A 99 -6.26 -4.38 1.59
CA ARG A 99 -7.60 -4.05 2.09
C ARG A 99 -7.98 -4.92 3.27
N GLU A 100 -7.65 -6.22 3.21
CA GLU A 100 -7.85 -7.15 4.32
C GLU A 100 -7.01 -6.76 5.53
N ALA A 101 -5.71 -6.48 5.35
CA ALA A 101 -4.83 -6.00 6.40
C ALA A 101 -5.37 -4.71 7.06
N PHE A 102 -5.80 -3.74 6.24
CA PHE A 102 -6.40 -2.51 6.74
C PHE A 102 -7.70 -2.76 7.53
N ASN A 103 -8.61 -3.57 7.02
CA ASN A 103 -9.87 -3.85 7.70
C ASN A 103 -9.66 -4.64 9.00
N GLY A 104 -8.66 -5.54 9.03
CA GLY A 104 -8.28 -6.31 10.22
C GLY A 104 -7.65 -5.43 11.32
N ASP A 105 -6.81 -4.47 10.94
CA ASP A 105 -6.21 -3.52 11.88
C ASP A 105 -7.19 -2.44 12.36
N HIS A 106 -8.24 -2.16 11.59
CA HIS A 106 -9.23 -1.10 11.83
C HIS A 106 -10.68 -1.62 11.82
N PRO A 107 -11.03 -2.57 12.73
CA PRO A 107 -12.37 -3.16 12.76
C PRO A 107 -13.47 -2.13 13.05
N GLU A 108 -13.18 -1.05 13.78
CA GLU A 108 -14.10 0.04 14.09
C GLU A 108 -14.56 0.80 12.84
N ILE A 109 -13.67 0.94 11.84
CA ILE A 109 -14.01 1.58 10.57
C ILE A 109 -14.94 0.67 9.77
N THR A 110 -14.63 -0.63 9.74
CA THR A 110 -15.45 -1.63 9.03
C THR A 110 -16.86 -1.71 9.62
N GLU A 111 -16.98 -1.69 10.95
CA GLU A 111 -18.29 -1.71 11.61
C GLU A 111 -19.10 -0.44 11.33
N ARG A 112 -18.45 0.72 11.37
CA ARG A 112 -19.09 1.99 11.04
C ARG A 112 -19.59 2.05 9.59
N LEU A 113 -18.84 1.46 8.66
CA LEU A 113 -19.26 1.34 7.26
C LEU A 113 -20.56 0.53 7.11
N LYS A 114 -20.64 -0.63 7.79
CA LYS A 114 -21.86 -1.46 7.80
C LYS A 114 -23.06 -0.71 8.37
N GLN A 115 -22.87 0.07 9.43
CA GLN A 115 -23.93 0.88 10.01
C GLN A 115 -24.49 1.87 8.99
N PHE A 116 -23.62 2.56 8.24
CA PHE A 116 -24.08 3.47 7.19
C PHE A 116 -24.81 2.76 6.04
N GLU A 117 -24.35 1.58 5.62
CA GLU A 117 -25.03 0.79 4.59
C GLU A 117 -26.43 0.34 5.00
N MET A 118 -26.69 0.18 6.31
CA MET A 118 -28.02 -0.16 6.83
C MET A 118 -28.94 1.06 6.98
N GLU A 119 -28.39 2.27 6.99
CA GLU A 119 -29.13 3.54 7.09
C GLU A 119 -29.54 4.12 5.73
N THR A 120 -29.11 3.50 4.61
CA THR A 120 -29.42 3.92 3.23
C THR A 120 -30.46 3.02 2.58
#